data_AF-A0A5D0CTA9-F1
#
_entry.id   AF-A0A5D0CTA9-F1
#
_cell.length_a   1.000
_cell.length_b   1.000
_cell.length_c   1.000
_cell.angle_alpha   90.00
_cell.angle_beta   90.00
_cell.angle_gamma   90.00
#
_symmetry.space_group_name_H-M   'P 1'
#
loop_
_entity.id
_entity.type
_entity.pdbx_description
1 polymer ?
#
loop_
_entity_poly.entity_id
_entity_poly.type
_entity_poly.pdbx_seq_one_letter_code
_entity_poly.pdbx_strand_id
1 'polypeptide(L)' 'MKKLKKWVINILVFYAVIQLLFLFLRHVVFGLIDVPEPYELIVQLAASGITVLLALLITVYLTNGNGDA' A
#
# COMPACT_ATOMS: atom_id res chain seq x y z
N MET A 1 -5.05 27.68 -0.51
CA MET A 1 -3.74 27.19 -0.03
C MET A 1 -3.81 25.98 0.91
N LYS A 2 -4.70 25.94 1.93
CA LYS A 2 -4.80 24.77 2.85
C LYS A 2 -5.19 23.44 2.15
N LYS A 3 -6.08 23.47 1.14
CA LYS A 3 -6.49 22.29 0.35
C LYS A 3 -5.33 21.64 -0.42
N LEU A 4 -4.46 22.46 -1.04
CA LEU A 4 -3.28 21.97 -1.78
C LEU A 4 -2.29 21.26 -0.85
N LYS A 5 -2.02 21.85 0.33
CA LYS A 5 -1.19 21.21 1.35
C LYS A 5 -1.75 19.86 1.79
N LYS A 6 -3.07 19.78 2.06
CA LYS A 6 -3.72 18.51 2.45
C LYS A 6 -3.60 17.44 1.36
N TRP A 7 -3.73 17.82 0.09
CA TRP A 7 -3.61 16.90 -1.04
C TRP A 7 -2.18 16.35 -1.21
N VAL A 8 -1.18 17.23 -1.10
CA VAL A 8 0.25 16.83 -1.16
C VAL A 8 0.61 15.90 -0.01
N ILE A 9 0.13 16.17 1.21
CA ILE A 9 0.34 15.29 2.37
C ILE A 9 -0.31 13.92 2.11
N ASN A 10 -1.52 13.89 1.55
CA ASN A 10 -2.23 12.64 1.31
C ASN A 10 -1.48 11.75 0.30
N ILE A 11 -0.94 12.33 -0.77
CA ILE A 11 -0.11 11.62 -1.75
C ILE A 11 1.19 11.14 -1.12
N LEU A 12 1.83 11.97 -0.29
CA LEU A 12 3.08 11.60 0.38
C LEU A 12 2.86 10.43 1.35
N VAL A 13 1.76 10.45 2.11
CA VAL A 13 1.35 9.36 3.00
C VAL A 13 1.04 8.10 2.20
N PHE A 14 0.27 8.22 1.11
CA PHE A 14 0.00 7.10 0.21
C PHE A 14 1.29 6.47 -0.33
N TYR A 15 2.22 7.30 -0.80
CA TYR A 15 3.50 6.84 -1.34
C TYR A 15 4.36 6.15 -0.27
N ALA A 16 4.41 6.70 0.95
CA ALA A 16 5.14 6.07 2.04
C ALA A 16 4.52 4.72 2.45
N VAL A 17 3.19 4.66 2.54
CA VAL A 17 2.44 3.45 2.92
C VAL A 17 2.59 2.36 1.85
N ILE A 18 2.44 2.70 0.57
CA ILE A 18 2.59 1.73 -0.52
C ILE A 18 4.02 1.22 -0.59
N GLN A 19 5.02 2.07 -0.38
CA GLN A 19 6.43 1.67 -0.39
C GLN A 19 6.74 0.71 0.76
N LEU A 20 6.19 0.97 1.96
CA LEU A 20 6.35 0.11 3.13
C LEU A 20 5.66 -1.25 2.93
N LEU A 21 4.42 -1.25 2.43
CA LEU A 21 3.70 -2.48 2.10
C LEU A 21 4.40 -3.29 1.00
N PHE A 22 4.94 -2.63 -0.02
CA PHE A 22 5.65 -3.31 -1.11
C PHE A 22 6.95 -3.97 -0.61
N LEU A 23 7.66 -3.30 0.31
CA LEU A 23 8.81 -3.86 1.00
C LEU A 23 8.41 -5.10 1.80
N PHE A 24 7.31 -5.02 2.54
CA PHE A 24 6.77 -6.13 3.31
C PHE A 24 6.36 -7.30 2.42
N LEU A 25 5.66 -7.04 1.32
CA LEU A 25 5.24 -8.06 0.35
C LEU A 25 6.45 -8.77 -0.25
N ARG A 26 7.48 -8.01 -0.65
CA ARG A 26 8.68 -8.57 -1.24
C ARG A 26 9.46 -9.45 -0.26
N HIS A 27 9.59 -9.04 1.00
CA HIS A 27 10.37 -9.79 1.98
C HIS A 27 9.59 -10.97 2.58
N VAL A 28 8.29 -10.81 2.82
CA VAL A 28 7.48 -11.80 3.55
C VAL A 28 6.76 -12.75 2.62
N VAL A 29 6.20 -12.27 1.51
CA VAL A 29 5.42 -13.11 0.59
C VAL A 29 6.33 -13.79 -0.42
N PHE A 30 7.16 -13.01 -1.13
CA PHE A 30 8.06 -13.59 -2.15
C PHE A 30 9.37 -14.17 -1.60
N GLY A 31 9.72 -13.83 -0.36
CA GLY A 31 10.94 -14.37 0.29
C GLY A 31 10.73 -15.69 1.02
N LEU A 32 9.49 -16.06 1.37
CA LEU A 32 9.17 -17.27 2.15
C LEU A 32 8.30 -18.28 1.40
N ILE A 33 7.65 -17.88 0.30
CA ILE A 33 6.75 -18.74 -0.45
C ILE A 33 7.33 -18.98 -1.85
N ASP A 34 7.98 -20.14 -2.03
CA ASP A 34 8.28 -20.67 -3.35
C ASP A 34 6.98 -21.18 -3.98
N VAL A 35 6.41 -20.40 -4.89
CA VAL A 35 5.20 -20.78 -5.63
C VAL A 35 5.62 -21.46 -6.94
N PRO A 36 5.15 -22.67 -7.25
CA PRO A 36 5.50 -23.34 -8.50
C PRO A 36 4.96 -22.57 -9.72
N GLU A 37 5.81 -22.45 -10.76
CA GLU A 37 5.54 -21.84 -12.07
C GLU A 37 4.42 -22.63 -12.79
N PRO A 38 3.13 -22.32 -12.54
CA PRO A 38 2.48 -21.25 -13.29
C PRO A 38 1.62 -20.30 -12.42
N TYR A 39 1.52 -20.56 -11.12
CA TYR A 39 0.63 -19.79 -10.23
C TYR A 39 1.32 -18.55 -9.65
N GLU A 40 2.65 -18.48 -9.73
CA GLU A 40 3.43 -17.37 -9.21
C GLU A 40 2.92 -16.01 -9.70
N LEU A 41 2.65 -15.89 -11.00
CA LEU A 41 2.18 -14.65 -11.60
C LEU A 41 0.79 -14.24 -11.10
N ILE A 42 -0.11 -15.21 -10.89
CA ILE A 42 -1.46 -14.98 -10.36
C ILE A 42 -1.39 -14.57 -8.89
N VAL A 43 -0.55 -15.24 -8.10
CA VAL A 43 -0.33 -14.94 -6.69
C VAL A 43 0.32 -13.57 -6.53
N GLN A 44 1.30 -13.22 -7.36
CA GLN A 44 1.91 -11.88 -7.42
C GLN A 44 0.88 -10.80 -7.76
N LEU A 45 0.04 -11.04 -8.77
CA LEU A 45 -1.00 -10.11 -9.18
C LEU A 45 -2.05 -9.93 -8.07
N ALA A 46 -2.48 -11.01 -7.42
CA ALA A 46 -3.42 -10.95 -6.30
C ALA A 46 -2.82 -10.21 -5.08
N ALA A 47 -1.57 -10.51 -4.73
CA ALA A 47 -0.87 -9.90 -3.61
C ALA A 47 -0.62 -8.40 -3.84
N SER A 48 -0.27 -8.00 -5.06
CA SER A 48 -0.14 -6.57 -5.42
C SER A 48 -1.49 -5.84 -5.39
N GLY A 49 -2.57 -6.45 -5.87
CA GLY A 49 -3.92 -5.89 -5.78
C GLY A 49 -4.37 -5.65 -4.33
N ILE A 50 -4.16 -6.64 -3.45
CA ILE A 50 -4.46 -6.52 -2.01
C ILE A 50 -3.59 -5.42 -1.37
N THR A 51 -2.33 -5.32 -1.76
CA THR A 51 -1.41 -4.28 -1.27
C THR A 51 -1.90 -2.87 -1.63
N VAL A 52 -2.36 -2.66 -2.86
CA VAL A 52 -2.91 -1.37 -3.30
C VAL A 52 -4.18 -1.02 -2.51
N LEU A 53 -5.08 -1.99 -2.31
CA LEU A 53 -6.29 -1.78 -1.52
C LEU A 53 -5.99 -1.44 -0.05
N LEU A 54 -5.04 -2.16 0.56
CA LEU A 54 -4.57 -1.88 1.92
C LEU A 54 -3.93 -0.50 2.02
N ALA A 55 -3.09 -0.13 1.06
CA ALA A 55 -2.45 1.18 1.03
C ALA A 55 -3.49 2.31 0.97
N LEU A 56 -4.53 2.13 0.16
CA LEU A 56 -5.66 3.07 0.05
C LEU A 56 -6.44 3.17 1.36
N LEU A 57 -6.81 2.04 1.97
CA LEU A 57 -7.53 2.00 3.25
C LEU A 57 -6.76 2.69 4.36
N ILE A 58 -5.47 2.37 4.50
CA ILE A 58 -4.58 2.94 5.51
C ILE A 58 -4.41 4.44 5.29
N THR A 59 -4.22 4.87 4.04
CA THR A 59 -4.11 6.28 3.68
C THR A 59 -5.38 7.06 4.03
N VAL A 60 -6.55 6.52 3.69
CA VAL A 60 -7.84 7.14 4.05
C VAL A 60 -8.00 7.23 5.56
N TYR A 61 -7.65 6.16 6.28
CA TYR A 61 -7.71 6.15 7.75
C TYR A 61 -6.79 7.20 8.38
N LEU A 62 -5.53 7.28 7.96
CA LEU A 62 -4.54 8.25 8.45
C LEU A 62 -4.92 9.69 8.11
N THR A 63 -5.54 9.92 6.96
CA THR A 63 -5.87 11.28 6.51
C THR A 63 -7.23 11.79 6.95
N ASN A 64 -8.16 10.89 7.30
CA ASN A 64 -9.42 11.24 7.96
C ASN A 64 -9.23 11.45 9.46
N GLY A 65 -8.40 10.63 10.14
CA GLY A 65 -8.10 10.81 11.57
C GLY A 65 -7.38 12.12 11.91
N ASN A 66 -6.77 12.77 10.92
CA ASN A 66 -6.09 14.06 11.06
C ASN A 66 -7.00 15.27 10.71
N GLY A 67 -8.31 15.04 10.53
CA GLY A 67 -9.30 16.05 10.14
C GLY A 67 -10.31 16.45 11.22
N ASP A 68 -10.35 15.73 12.34
CA ASP A 68 -11.31 15.93 13.44
C ASP A 68 -10.65 16.50 14.72
N ALA A 69 -9.75 17.48 14.54
CA ALA A 69 -9.21 18.30 15.64
C ALA A 69 -9.28 19.78 15.28
#